data_AF-A0A966X9S7-F1
#
_entry.id   AF-A0A966X9S7-F1
#
_cell.length_a   1.000
_cell.length_b   1.000
_cell.length_c   1.000
_cell.angle_alpha   90.00
_cell.angle_beta   90.00
_cell.angle_gamma   90.00
#
_symmetry.space_group_name_H-M   'P 1'
#
loop_
_entity.id
_entity.type
_entity.pdbx_description
1 polymer ?
#
loop_
_entity_poly.entity_id
_entity_poly.type
_entity_poly.pdbx_seq_one_letter_code
_entity_poly.pdbx_strand_id
1 'polypeptide(L)'
;MVVVDTGSADATVEIAESFGARVGHFAWCDNFAAARNAALGLATADWVLQLDGDEVPDPETASALRDVVRGYASHDGAVCFALPVRSYWPAREGTDVADAPTVHRGARLFRRLPGVCWVGDVHETVMTD
;
A
#
# COMPACT_ATOMS: atom_id res chain seq x y z
N MET A 1 9.42 -6.82 -4.64
CA MET A 1 8.01 -6.41 -4.62
C MET A 1 7.18 -7.62 -4.22
N VAL A 2 6.17 -7.46 -3.39
CA VAL A 2 5.20 -8.52 -3.05
C VAL A 2 3.86 -8.09 -3.63
N VAL A 3 3.17 -9.03 -4.28
CA VAL A 3 1.79 -8.84 -4.74
C VAL A 3 0.98 -9.99 -4.16
N VAL A 4 -0.17 -9.69 -3.54
CA VAL A 4 -1.14 -10.71 -3.18
C VAL A 4 -2.33 -10.57 -4.11
N ASP A 5 -2.50 -11.56 -4.96
CA ASP A 5 -3.64 -11.69 -5.84
C ASP A 5 -4.86 -12.21 -5.04
N THR A 6 -6.00 -11.55 -5.20
CA THR A 6 -7.24 -11.88 -4.50
C THR A 6 -8.26 -12.63 -5.35
N GLY A 7 -7.86 -13.08 -6.55
CA GLY A 7 -8.70 -13.84 -7.47
C GLY A 7 -8.86 -13.17 -8.83
N SER A 8 -7.82 -12.48 -9.33
CA SER A 8 -7.80 -11.95 -10.69
C SER A 8 -8.01 -13.06 -11.72
N ALA A 9 -8.81 -12.77 -12.74
CA ALA A 9 -9.08 -13.65 -13.88
C ALA A 9 -8.43 -13.16 -15.18
N ASP A 10 -7.75 -12.02 -15.13
CA ASP A 10 -6.97 -11.45 -16.23
C ASP A 10 -5.47 -11.73 -16.03
N ALA A 11 -4.62 -11.09 -16.84
CA ALA A 11 -3.18 -11.32 -16.84
C ALA A 11 -2.42 -10.67 -15.65
N THR A 12 -3.12 -10.23 -14.59
CA THR A 12 -2.51 -9.50 -13.47
C THR A 12 -1.35 -10.27 -12.84
N VAL A 13 -1.54 -11.57 -12.60
CA VAL A 13 -0.54 -12.43 -11.96
C VAL A 13 0.69 -12.58 -12.86
N GLU A 14 0.48 -12.97 -14.13
CA GLU A 14 1.57 -13.18 -15.08
C GLU A 14 2.39 -11.90 -15.29
N ILE A 15 1.72 -10.75 -15.37
CA ILE A 15 2.39 -9.44 -15.48
C ILE A 15 3.23 -9.18 -14.22
N ALA A 16 2.67 -9.33 -13.02
CA ALA A 16 3.41 -9.09 -11.78
C ALA A 16 4.66 -9.98 -11.65
N GLU A 17 4.53 -11.26 -11.98
CA GLU A 17 5.64 -12.22 -12.00
C GLU A 17 6.71 -11.83 -13.03
N SER A 18 6.32 -11.33 -14.21
CA SER A 18 7.27 -10.88 -15.24
C SER A 18 8.14 -9.70 -14.78
N PHE A 19 7.66 -8.89 -13.83
CA PHE A 19 8.43 -7.84 -13.16
C PHE A 19 9.22 -8.32 -11.94
N GLY A 20 9.27 -9.63 -11.69
CA GLY A 20 9.99 -10.24 -10.57
C GLY A 20 9.29 -10.06 -9.22
N ALA A 21 7.98 -9.82 -9.20
CA ALA A 21 7.22 -9.80 -7.96
C ALA A 21 7.18 -11.19 -7.33
N ARG A 22 7.26 -11.25 -6.00
CA ARG A 22 6.84 -12.42 -5.24
C ARG A 22 5.32 -12.39 -5.16
N VAL A 23 4.66 -13.24 -5.93
CA VAL A 23 3.19 -13.33 -5.92
C VAL A 23 2.73 -14.36 -4.88
N GLY A 24 1.75 -13.97 -4.07
CA GLY A 24 0.96 -14.86 -3.23
C GLY A 24 -0.50 -14.83 -3.65
N HIS A 25 -1.25 -15.86 -3.27
CA HIS A 25 -2.70 -15.92 -3.54
C HIS A 25 -3.48 -15.93 -2.23
N PHE A 26 -4.57 -15.18 -2.19
CA PHE A 26 -5.45 -15.11 -1.04
C PHE A 26 -6.90 -15.07 -1.53
N ALA A 27 -7.73 -16.05 -1.17
CA ALA A 27 -9.13 -16.02 -1.60
C ALA A 27 -9.85 -14.80 -1.00
N TRP A 28 -10.43 -13.94 -1.86
CA TRP A 28 -11.16 -12.77 -1.39
C TRP A 28 -12.27 -13.15 -0.41
N CYS A 29 -12.30 -12.45 0.73
CA CYS A 29 -13.21 -12.73 1.84
C CYS A 29 -13.88 -11.47 2.41
N ASP A 30 -14.04 -10.44 1.56
CA ASP A 30 -14.61 -9.13 1.96
C ASP A 30 -13.84 -8.42 3.08
N ASN A 31 -12.54 -8.73 3.23
CA ASN A 31 -11.67 -8.17 4.25
C ASN A 31 -10.32 -7.76 3.65
N PHE A 32 -10.15 -6.46 3.43
CA PHE A 32 -8.90 -5.94 2.88
C PHE A 32 -7.72 -6.12 3.85
N ALA A 33 -7.93 -5.98 5.16
CA ALA A 33 -6.86 -6.16 6.15
C ALA A 33 -6.34 -7.59 6.15
N ALA A 34 -7.20 -8.59 5.96
CA ALA A 34 -6.79 -9.99 5.83
C ALA A 34 -5.88 -10.20 4.60
N ALA A 35 -6.24 -9.63 3.45
CA ALA A 35 -5.42 -9.69 2.24
C ALA A 35 -4.07 -8.94 2.41
N ARG A 36 -4.09 -7.74 3.01
CA ARG A 36 -2.87 -6.96 3.28
C ARG A 36 -1.96 -7.63 4.31
N ASN A 37 -2.52 -8.31 5.32
CA ASN A 37 -1.77 -9.10 6.28
C ASN A 37 -1.15 -10.35 5.63
N ALA A 38 -1.84 -11.00 4.68
CA ALA A 38 -1.25 -12.06 3.88
C ALA A 38 -0.04 -11.55 3.07
N ALA A 39 -0.14 -10.34 2.50
CA ALA A 39 0.98 -9.71 1.79
C ALA A 39 2.14 -9.36 2.74
N LEU A 40 1.83 -8.80 3.92
CA LEU A 40 2.81 -8.46 4.94
C LEU A 40 3.59 -9.70 5.41
N GLY A 41 2.94 -10.86 5.51
CA GLY A 41 3.59 -12.14 5.84
C GLY A 41 4.62 -12.61 4.81
N LEU A 42 4.54 -12.13 3.56
CA LEU A 42 5.50 -12.45 2.50
C LEU A 42 6.63 -11.41 2.39
N ALA A 43 6.49 -10.24 3.02
CA ALA A 43 7.47 -9.16 2.99
C ALA A 43 8.69 -9.49 3.86
N THR A 44 9.88 -9.26 3.33
CA THR A 44 11.15 -9.57 4.01
C THR A 44 11.95 -8.33 4.41
N ALA A 45 11.64 -7.17 3.82
CA ALA A 45 12.31 -5.91 4.13
C ALA A 45 11.91 -5.37 5.50
N ASP A 46 12.76 -4.53 6.08
CA ASP A 46 12.49 -3.88 7.38
C ASP A 46 11.47 -2.74 7.28
N TRP A 47 11.28 -2.21 6.07
CA TRP A 47 10.31 -1.17 5.75
C TRP A 47 9.32 -1.69 4.73
N VAL A 48 8.05 -1.36 4.95
CA VAL A 48 6.94 -1.69 4.06
C VAL A 48 6.34 -0.40 3.54
N LEU A 49 6.29 -0.28 2.22
CA LEU A 49 5.47 0.70 1.51
C LEU A 49 4.26 -0.04 0.95
N GLN A 50 3.07 0.27 1.45
CA GLN A 50 1.81 -0.24 0.94
C GLN A 50 1.34 0.65 -0.22
N LEU A 51 1.03 0.03 -1.35
CA LEU A 51 0.39 0.65 -2.50
C LEU A 51 -0.78 -0.22 -2.95
N ASP A 52 -1.85 0.42 -3.40
CA ASP A 52 -2.92 -0.26 -4.14
C ASP A 52 -2.46 -0.47 -5.61
N GLY A 53 -3.09 -1.43 -6.31
CA GLY A 53 -2.60 -1.87 -7.64
C GLY A 53 -2.64 -0.80 -8.74
N ASP A 54 -3.38 0.28 -8.50
CA ASP A 54 -3.56 1.45 -9.36
C ASP A 54 -2.80 2.70 -8.83
N GLU A 55 -1.99 2.55 -7.80
CA GLU A 55 -1.19 3.64 -7.22
C GLU A 55 0.26 3.63 -7.72
N VAL A 56 0.81 4.82 -7.93
CA VAL A 56 2.23 5.00 -8.26
C VAL A 56 2.77 6.25 -7.55
N PRO A 57 3.93 6.16 -6.85
CA PRO A 57 4.60 7.35 -6.34
C PRO A 57 5.21 8.13 -7.50
N ASP A 58 5.01 9.45 -7.53
CA ASP A 58 5.76 10.31 -8.44
C ASP A 58 7.26 10.32 -8.09
N PRO A 59 8.15 10.74 -9.01
CA PRO A 59 9.60 10.67 -8.79
C PRO A 59 10.10 11.43 -7.56
N GLU A 60 9.47 12.57 -7.23
CA GLU A 60 9.84 13.38 -6.06
C GLU A 60 9.45 12.65 -4.78
N THR A 61 8.22 12.15 -4.71
CA THR A 61 7.74 11.32 -3.61
C THR A 61 8.62 10.08 -3.44
N ALA A 62 8.97 9.38 -4.52
CA ALA A 62 9.84 8.21 -4.46
C ALA A 62 11.24 8.55 -3.93
N SER A 63 11.78 9.73 -4.25
CA SER A 63 13.05 10.20 -3.67
C SER A 63 12.90 10.48 -2.17
N ALA A 64 11.87 11.24 -1.79
CA ALA A 64 11.61 11.59 -0.40
C ALA A 64 11.41 10.37 0.50
N LEU A 65 10.72 9.34 0.00
CA LEU A 65 10.53 8.07 0.73
C LEU A 65 11.87 7.37 1.02
N ARG A 66 12.81 7.38 0.06
CA ARG A 66 14.15 6.80 0.28
C ARG A 66 14.93 7.57 1.34
N ASP A 67 14.82 8.90 1.35
CA ASP A 67 15.52 9.73 2.32
C ASP A 67 14.92 9.58 3.72
N VAL A 68 13.60 9.45 3.84
CA VAL A 68 12.93 9.10 5.11
C VAL A 68 13.43 7.75 5.61
N VAL A 69 13.42 6.70 4.78
CA VAL A 69 13.90 5.37 5.19
C VAL A 69 15.36 5.42 5.66
N ARG A 70 16.23 6.16 4.97
CA ARG A 70 17.64 6.34 5.36
C ARG A 70 17.79 7.12 6.65
N GLY A 71 17.03 8.20 6.84
CA GLY A 71 17.07 9.04 8.02
C GLY A 71 16.64 8.31 9.30
N TYR A 72 15.80 7.29 9.17
CA TYR A 72 15.33 6.46 10.28
C TYR A 72 16.01 5.07 10.34
N ALA A 73 17.11 4.87 9.60
CA ALA A 73 17.77 3.56 9.53
C ALA A 73 18.25 3.04 10.89
N SER A 74 18.65 3.93 11.80
CA SER A 74 19.09 3.60 13.17
C SER A 74 17.99 3.69 14.23
N HIS A 75 16.72 3.83 13.83
CA HIS A 75 15.60 3.95 14.75
C HIS A 75 15.00 2.56 15.03
N ASP A 76 15.00 2.14 16.31
CA ASP A 76 14.55 0.80 16.75
C ASP A 76 13.10 0.75 17.25
N GLY A 77 12.33 1.82 17.03
CA GLY A 77 10.92 1.92 17.43
C GLY A 77 9.93 1.66 16.30
N ALA A 78 8.66 1.51 16.67
CA ALA A 78 7.57 1.55 15.72
C ALA A 78 7.48 2.94 15.08
N VAL A 79 7.58 3.00 13.76
CA VAL A 79 7.47 4.23 12.97
C VAL A 79 6.52 3.96 11.82
N CYS A 80 5.55 4.86 11.65
CA CYS A 80 4.58 4.84 10.57
C CYS A 80 4.36 6.26 10.03
N PHE A 81 4.43 6.41 8.72
CA PHE A 81 4.20 7.66 8.01
C PHE A 81 2.88 7.59 7.23
N ALA A 82 2.03 8.58 7.49
CA ALA A 82 0.82 8.79 6.72
C ALA A 82 1.13 9.63 5.47
N LEU A 83 0.94 9.06 4.28
CA LEU A 83 1.19 9.73 3.01
C LEU A 83 -0.12 10.23 2.40
N PRO A 84 -0.11 11.37 1.70
CA PRO A 84 -1.24 11.79 0.89
C PRO A 84 -1.36 10.86 -0.34
N VAL A 85 -2.57 10.41 -0.62
CA VAL A 85 -2.93 9.67 -1.83
C VAL A 85 -3.84 10.56 -2.64
N ARG A 86 -3.54 10.71 -3.93
CA ARG A 86 -4.33 11.51 -4.86
C ARG A 86 -5.12 10.57 -5.74
N SER A 87 -6.44 10.58 -5.59
CA SER A 87 -7.33 9.80 -6.43
C SER A 87 -7.92 10.70 -7.51
N TYR A 88 -7.70 10.30 -8.77
CA TYR A 88 -8.16 11.01 -9.95
C TYR A 88 -9.43 10.34 -10.44
N TRP A 89 -10.53 11.08 -10.40
CA TRP A 89 -11.83 10.62 -10.88
C TRP A 89 -12.23 11.48 -12.07
N PRO A 90 -12.76 10.90 -13.16
CA PRO A 90 -13.35 11.69 -14.22
C PRO A 90 -14.52 12.51 -13.67
N ALA A 91 -14.68 13.74 -14.15
CA ALA A 91 -15.84 14.56 -13.80
C ALA A 91 -17.14 13.78 -14.06
N ARG A 92 -18.05 13.78 -13.07
CA ARG A 92 -19.39 13.23 -13.29
C ARG A 92 -20.12 14.13 -14.27
N GLU A 93 -20.67 13.51 -15.32
CA GLU A 93 -21.45 14.21 -16.33
C GLU A 93 -22.56 15.05 -15.67
N GLY A 94 -22.60 16.35 -15.96
CA GLY A 94 -23.57 17.28 -15.37
C GLY A 94 -23.20 17.87 -14.00
N THR A 95 -21.94 17.76 -13.56
CA THR A 95 -21.46 18.42 -12.33
C THR A 95 -20.39 19.47 -12.62
N ASP A 96 -20.51 20.66 -12.01
CA ASP A 96 -19.52 21.76 -12.10
C ASP A 96 -18.27 21.51 -11.23
N VAL A 97 -18.01 20.27 -10.83
CA VAL A 97 -16.82 19.95 -10.02
C VAL A 97 -15.63 19.91 -10.97
N ALA A 98 -14.67 20.82 -10.75
CA ALA A 98 -13.40 20.79 -11.45
C ALA A 98 -12.73 19.41 -11.31
N ASP A 99 -11.92 19.00 -12.29
CA ASP A 99 -11.13 17.75 -12.34
C ASP A 99 -10.04 17.66 -11.23
N ALA A 100 -10.26 18.27 -10.07
CA ALA A 100 -9.34 18.25 -8.96
C ALA A 100 -9.32 16.86 -8.31
N PRO A 101 -8.14 16.29 -8.04
CA PRO A 101 -8.05 15.00 -7.38
C PRO A 101 -8.59 15.10 -5.95
N THR A 102 -9.25 14.04 -5.51
CA THR A 102 -9.54 13.87 -4.08
C THR A 102 -8.24 13.46 -3.39
N VAL A 103 -7.98 14.03 -2.20
CA VAL A 103 -6.78 13.71 -1.42
C VAL A 103 -7.20 13.16 -0.07
N HIS A 104 -6.82 11.91 0.21
CA HIS A 104 -6.87 11.34 1.56
C HIS A 104 -5.47 11.06 2.08
N ARG A 105 -5.34 10.87 3.39
CA ARG A 105 -4.08 10.44 4.02
C ARG A 105 -4.29 9.07 4.64
N GLY A 106 -3.38 8.15 4.36
CA GLY A 106 -3.38 6.81 4.94
C GLY A 106 -2.00 6.44 5.44
N ALA A 107 -1.93 5.53 6.41
CA ALA A 107 -0.68 4.87 6.79
C ALA A 107 -0.16 4.10 5.57
N ARG A 108 0.99 4.48 5.03
CA ARG A 108 1.51 3.90 3.78
C ARG A 108 2.95 3.41 3.90
N LEU A 109 3.81 4.07 4.69
CA LEU A 109 5.20 3.64 4.92
C LEU A 109 5.41 3.35 6.41
N PHE A 110 5.83 2.13 6.76
CA PHE A 110 6.03 1.75 8.16
C PHE A 110 7.14 0.71 8.35
N ARG A 111 7.65 0.63 9.59
CA ARG A 111 8.58 -0.40 10.03
C ARG A 111 7.88 -1.74 10.18
N ARG A 112 8.46 -2.80 9.60
CA ARG A 112 7.99 -4.18 9.78
C ARG A 112 8.53 -4.72 11.11
N LEU A 113 7.69 -4.70 12.14
CA LEU A 113 8.00 -5.23 13.47
C LEU A 113 7.04 -6.38 13.83
N PRO A 114 7.42 -7.29 14.73
CA PRO A 114 6.47 -8.22 15.34
C PRO A 114 5.26 -7.46 15.91
N GLY A 115 4.04 -7.97 15.68
CA GLY A 115 2.80 -7.36 16.17
C GLY A 115 2.18 -6.33 15.22
N VAL A 116 2.95 -5.73 14.30
CA VAL A 116 2.40 -4.81 13.30
C VAL A 116 1.51 -5.57 12.33
N CYS A 117 0.23 -5.20 12.27
CA CYS A 117 -0.73 -5.74 11.34
C CYS A 117 -1.79 -4.69 10.97
N TRP A 118 -2.45 -4.95 9.86
CA TRP A 118 -3.63 -4.21 9.45
C TRP A 118 -4.87 -4.70 10.21
N VAL A 119 -5.71 -3.78 10.66
CA VAL A 119 -6.99 -4.07 11.33
C VAL A 119 -8.13 -3.27 10.71
N GLY A 120 -9.34 -3.84 10.74
CA GLY A 120 -10.57 -3.24 10.21
C GLY A 120 -10.91 -3.66 8.79
N ASP A 121 -12.20 -3.58 8.43
CA ASP A 121 -12.70 -4.23 7.20
C ASP A 121 -12.70 -3.31 5.96
N VAL A 122 -12.81 -1.96 6.14
CA VAL A 122 -13.01 -1.01 5.02
C VAL A 122 -12.13 0.26 5.10
N HIS A 123 -11.63 0.65 6.28
CA HIS A 123 -10.68 1.76 6.46
C HIS A 123 -9.60 1.34 7.43
N GLU A 124 -8.55 0.75 6.89
CA GLU A 124 -7.57 0.07 7.71
C GLU A 124 -6.65 1.07 8.40
N THR A 125 -6.43 0.85 9.68
CA THR A 125 -5.50 1.62 10.50
C THR A 125 -4.40 0.68 10.95
N VAL A 126 -3.14 1.10 10.84
CA VAL A 126 -2.02 0.36 11.41
C VAL A 126 -2.03 0.63 12.92
N MET A 127 -2.21 -0.42 13.71
CA MET A 127 -2.08 -0.34 15.16
C MET A 127 -0.73 -0.88 15.61
N THR A 128 -0.19 -0.25 16.65
CA THR A 128 0.99 -0.70 17.38
C THR A 128 0.60 -0.72 18.85
N ASP A 129 0.86 -1.83 19.54
CA ASP A 129 0.64 -1.99 20.98
C ASP A 129 1.40 -0.93 21.81
#